data_AF-A0A1H6H1G3-F1
#
_entry.id   AF-A0A1H6H1G3-F1
#
_cell.length_a   1.000
_cell.length_b   1.000
_cell.length_c   1.000
_cell.angle_alpha   90.00
_cell.angle_beta   90.00
_cell.angle_gamma   90.00
#
_symmetry.space_group_name_H-M   'P 1'
#
loop_
_entity.id
_entity.type
_entity.pdbx_description
1 polymer ?
#
loop_
_entity_poly.entity_id
_entity_poly.type
_entity_poly.pdbx_seq_one_letter_code
_entity_poly.pdbx_strand_id
1 'polypeptide(L)'
;MNRFLGWAIGLPLGLLAAVFAISNRTSVPLELWPLPIEPVALPAFLVVLIPLALGLIGGMTLSWLAATPVRRKSREQARRIESLERQLGAIKGRPDGG
;
A
#
# COMPACT_ATOMS: atom_id res chain seq x y z
N MET A 1 -0.26 13.49 12.33
CA MET A 1 -1.32 13.96 11.42
C MET A 1 -1.54 12.85 10.39
N ASN A 2 -2.44 11.87 10.62
CA ASN A 2 -2.78 10.81 9.65
C ASN A 2 -3.97 9.94 10.09
N ARG A 3 -4.41 10.02 11.35
CA ARG A 3 -5.56 9.26 11.85
C ARG A 3 -6.87 9.73 11.21
N PHE A 4 -7.07 11.05 11.09
CA PHE A 4 -8.27 11.62 10.45
C PHE A 4 -8.43 11.18 9.00
N LEU A 5 -7.34 11.12 8.22
CA LEU A 5 -7.39 10.66 6.83
C LEU A 5 -7.72 9.15 6.76
N GLY A 6 -7.15 8.35 7.67
CA GLY A 6 -7.51 6.93 7.81
C GLY A 6 -8.98 6.72 8.16
N TRP A 7 -9.53 7.51 9.08
CA TRP A 7 -10.95 7.45 9.45
C TRP A 7 -11.87 7.96 8.34
N ALA A 8 -11.46 9.00 7.60
CA ALA A 8 -12.24 9.56 6.50
C ALA A 8 -12.43 8.58 5.34
N ILE A 9 -11.50 7.64 5.14
CA ILE A 9 -11.60 6.60 4.11
C ILE A 9 -12.19 5.31 4.71
N GLY A 10 -11.69 4.90 5.89
CA GLY A 10 -12.08 3.64 6.52
C GLY A 10 -13.54 3.58 6.95
N LEU A 11 -14.09 4.69 7.46
CA LEU A 11 -15.48 4.73 7.92
C LEU A 11 -16.48 4.58 6.77
N PRO A 12 -16.43 5.35 5.66
CA PRO A 12 -17.35 5.14 4.55
C PRO A 12 -17.12 3.79 3.86
N LEU A 13 -15.87 3.31 3.77
CA LEU A 13 -15.60 1.98 3.20
C LEU A 13 -16.21 0.87 4.07
N GLY A 14 -16.07 0.97 5.39
CA GLY A 14 -16.67 0.04 6.34
C GLY A 14 -18.20 0.08 6.31
N LEU A 15 -18.79 1.27 6.19
CA LEU A 15 -20.23 1.44 6.03
C LEU A 15 -20.72 0.79 4.72
N LEU A 16 -20.03 1.01 3.61
CA LEU A 16 -20.33 0.40 2.32
C LEU A 16 -20.26 -1.14 2.42
N ALA A 17 -19.21 -1.68 3.03
CA ALA A 17 -19.05 -3.11 3.25
C ALA A 17 -20.17 -3.68 4.13
N ALA A 18 -20.58 -2.97 5.19
CA ALA A 18 -21.68 -3.37 6.06
C ALA A 18 -23.02 -3.38 5.32
N VAL A 19 -23.35 -2.32 4.58
CA VAL A 19 -24.59 -2.24 3.77
C VAL A 19 -24.61 -3.35 2.72
N PHE A 20 -23.47 -3.58 2.05
CA PHE A 20 -23.34 -4.66 1.08
C PHE A 20 -23.54 -6.03 1.74
N ALA A 21 -22.93 -6.28 2.90
CA ALA A 21 -23.06 -7.54 3.63
C ALA A 21 -24.48 -7.79 4.15
N ILE A 22 -25.18 -6.75 4.60
CA ILE A 22 -26.57 -6.85 5.05
C ILE A 22 -27.50 -7.14 3.87
N SER A 23 -27.29 -6.46 2.74
CA SER A 23 -28.15 -6.58 1.56
C SER A 23 -27.90 -7.86 0.75
N ASN A 24 -26.68 -8.41 0.78
CA ASN A 24 -26.25 -9.53 -0.05
C ASN A 24 -25.95 -10.78 0.77
N ARG A 25 -26.91 -11.18 1.62
CA ARG A 25 -26.88 -12.44 2.39
C ARG A 25 -27.35 -13.66 1.61
N THR A 26 -27.78 -13.45 0.37
CA THR A 26 -28.21 -14.51 -0.54
C THR A 26 -27.08 -15.49 -0.80
N SER A 27 -27.37 -16.78 -0.68
CA SER A 27 -26.43 -17.84 -1.00
C SER A 27 -26.27 -17.97 -2.51
N VAL A 28 -25.02 -17.91 -2.97
CA VAL A 28 -24.64 -18.09 -4.37
C VAL A 28 -23.71 -19.30 -4.46
N PRO A 29 -23.88 -20.20 -5.44
CA PRO A 29 -22.93 -21.27 -5.66
C PRO A 29 -21.60 -20.68 -6.12
N LEU A 30 -20.55 -20.90 -5.33
CA LEU A 30 -19.19 -20.55 -5.70
C LEU A 30 -18.55 -21.75 -6.41
N GLU A 31 -18.49 -21.66 -7.73
CA GLU A 31 -17.77 -22.62 -8.58
C GLU A 31 -16.42 -22.02 -8.97
N LEU A 32 -15.35 -22.76 -8.69
CA LEU A 32 -13.99 -22.31 -8.96
C LEU A 32 -13.46 -23.02 -10.19
N TRP A 33 -13.83 -22.56 -11.37
CA TRP A 33 -13.27 -23.11 -12.62
C TRP A 33 -11.77 -22.79 -12.75
N PRO A 34 -10.90 -23.71 -13.20
CA PRO A 34 -11.15 -25.10 -13.64
C PRO A 34 -10.93 -26.16 -12.53
N LEU A 35 -10.93 -25.76 -11.26
CA LEU A 35 -10.63 -26.66 -10.14
C LEU A 35 -11.75 -27.72 -9.99
N PRO A 36 -11.42 -29.01 -9.82
CA PRO A 36 -12.39 -30.09 -9.67
C PRO A 36 -12.89 -30.17 -8.22
N ILE A 37 -13.53 -29.11 -7.75
CA ILE A 37 -14.15 -29.02 -6.42
C ILE A 37 -15.63 -28.75 -6.55
N GLU A 38 -16.41 -29.42 -5.71
CA GLU A 38 -17.86 -29.25 -5.69
C GLU A 38 -18.23 -27.79 -5.37
N PRO A 39 -19.20 -27.19 -6.09
CA PRO A 39 -19.64 -25.84 -5.81
C PRO A 39 -20.15 -25.69 -4.38
N VAL A 40 -19.62 -24.69 -3.67
CA VAL A 40 -20.02 -24.41 -2.27
C VAL A 40 -20.97 -23.22 -2.26
N ALA A 41 -22.15 -23.39 -1.66
CA ALA A 41 -23.10 -22.30 -1.48
C ALA A 41 -22.62 -21.36 -0.36
N LEU A 42 -22.20 -20.15 -0.72
CA LEU A 42 -21.73 -19.13 0.22
C LEU A 42 -22.57 -17.85 0.07
N PRO A 43 -22.85 -17.12 1.16
CA PRO A 43 -23.38 -15.78 1.07
C PRO A 43 -22.56 -14.90 0.12
N ALA A 44 -23.22 -14.20 -0.81
CA ALA A 44 -22.57 -13.39 -1.84
C ALA A 44 -21.57 -12.38 -1.26
N PHE A 45 -21.85 -11.82 -0.08
CA PHE A 45 -20.93 -10.89 0.57
C PHE A 45 -19.58 -11.50 0.92
N LEU A 46 -19.51 -12.80 1.29
CA LEU A 46 -18.23 -13.46 1.59
C LEU A 46 -17.39 -13.63 0.33
N VAL A 47 -18.03 -14.03 -0.77
CA VAL A 47 -17.40 -14.24 -2.08
C VAL A 47 -16.74 -12.96 -2.59
N VAL A 48 -17.33 -11.80 -2.31
CA VAL A 48 -16.81 -10.50 -2.78
C VAL A 48 -15.87 -9.84 -1.77
N LEU A 49 -16.26 -9.77 -0.50
CA LEU A 49 -15.52 -8.99 0.50
C LEU A 49 -14.22 -9.67 0.95
N ILE A 50 -14.14 -11.01 0.97
CA ILE A 50 -12.91 -11.70 1.36
C ILE A 50 -11.78 -11.44 0.35
N PRO A 51 -11.94 -11.70 -0.96
CA PRO A 51 -10.89 -11.41 -1.94
C PRO A 51 -10.51 -9.93 -1.97
N LEU A 52 -11.49 -9.03 -1.83
CA LEU A 52 -11.24 -7.59 -1.74
C LEU A 52 -10.36 -7.24 -0.54
N ALA A 53 -10.70 -7.75 0.65
CA ALA A 53 -9.92 -7.50 1.86
C ALA A 53 -8.50 -8.07 1.74
N LEU A 54 -8.35 -9.28 1.21
CA LEU A 54 -7.05 -9.89 0.97
C LEU A 54 -6.22 -9.08 -0.04
N GLY A 55 -6.84 -8.60 -1.12
CA GLY A 55 -6.20 -7.75 -2.11
C GLY A 55 -5.71 -6.42 -1.53
N LEU A 56 -6.50 -5.79 -0.66
CA LEU A 56 -6.11 -4.56 0.03
C LEU A 56 -4.96 -4.79 1.02
N ILE A 57 -5.06 -5.82 1.86
CA ILE A 57 -3.98 -6.18 2.81
C ILE A 57 -2.70 -6.51 2.04
N GLY A 58 -2.81 -7.31 0.99
CA GLY A 58 -1.69 -7.66 0.11
C GLY A 58 -1.06 -6.43 -0.55
N GLY A 59 -1.87 -5.55 -1.13
CA GLY A 59 -1.41 -4.31 -1.76
C GLY A 59 -0.73 -3.37 -0.76
N MET A 60 -1.29 -3.19 0.44
CA MET A 60 -0.67 -2.41 1.51
C MET A 60 0.68 -3.00 1.92
N THR A 61 0.74 -4.32 2.12
CA THR A 61 1.97 -5.04 2.50
C THR A 61 3.04 -4.88 1.43
N LEU A 62 2.68 -5.07 0.16
CA LEU A 62 3.59 -4.95 -0.97
C LEU A 62 4.08 -3.50 -1.16
N SER A 63 3.19 -2.51 -1.00
CA SER A 63 3.56 -1.09 -1.06
C SER A 63 4.55 -0.70 0.05
N TRP A 64 4.38 -1.26 1.24
CA TRP A 64 5.29 -1.04 2.37
C TRP A 64 6.66 -1.65 2.08
N LEU A 65 6.70 -2.89 1.60
CA LEU A 65 7.93 -3.57 1.18
C LEU A 65 8.64 -2.82 0.04
N ALA A 66 7.91 -2.28 -0.93
CA ALA A 66 8.45 -1.47 -2.03
C ALA A 66 8.98 -0.10 -1.56
N ALA A 67 8.40 0.48 -0.50
CA ALA A 67 8.84 1.75 0.07
C ALA A 67 10.10 1.65 0.94
N THR A 68 10.46 0.45 1.41
CA THR A 68 11.63 0.19 2.27
C THR A 68 12.99 0.65 1.67
N PRO A 69 13.36 0.31 0.42
CA PRO A 69 14.62 0.76 -0.16
C PRO A 69 14.69 2.27 -0.44
N VAL A 70 13.55 2.92 -0.69
CA VAL A 70 13.50 4.38 -0.96
C VAL A 70 13.96 5.20 0.26
N ARG A 71 13.66 4.72 1.47
CA ARG A 71 14.12 5.35 2.72
C ARG A 71 15.61 5.18 3.00
N ARG A 72 16.24 4.12 2.47
CA ARG A 72 17.71 3.92 2.57
C ARG A 72 18.45 4.79 1.55
N LYS A 73 17.98 4.84 0.31
CA LYS A 73 18.58 5.66 -0.75
C LYS A 73 18.53 7.16 -0.43
N SER A 74 17.46 7.66 0.18
CA SER A 74 17.39 9.08 0.54
C SER A 74 18.48 9.51 1.53
N ARG A 75 18.85 8.62 2.47
CA ARG A 75 19.93 8.89 3.44
C ARG A 75 21.32 8.85 2.80
N GLU A 76 21.56 7.92 1.88
CA GLU A 76 22.82 7.87 1.13
C GLU A 76 22.97 9.05 0.16
N GLN A 77 21.88 9.44 -0.51
CA GLN A 77 21.87 10.62 -1.38
C GLN A 77 22.11 11.91 -0.61
N ALA A 78 21.52 12.07 0.58
CA ALA A 78 21.78 13.22 1.44
C ALA A 78 23.26 13.33 1.84
N ARG A 79 23.91 12.22 2.20
CA ARG A 79 25.34 12.19 2.52
C ARG A 79 26.22 12.50 1.31
N ARG A 80 25.83 12.03 0.12
CA ARG A 80 26.55 12.36 -1.13
C ARG A 80 26.46 13.85 -1.45
N ILE A 81 25.28 14.46 -1.31
CA ILE A 81 25.09 15.91 -1.51
C ILE A 81 25.99 16.69 -0.54
N GLU A 82 25.97 16.36 0.74
CA GLU A 82 26.82 17.02 1.74
C GLU A 82 28.33 16.87 1.43
N SER A 83 28.76 15.69 0.97
CA SER A 83 30.16 15.48 0.57
C SER A 83 30.55 16.29 -0.68
N LEU A 84 29.64 16.43 -1.64
CA LEU A 84 29.85 17.19 -2.87
C LEU A 84 29.87 18.70 -2.58
N GLU A 85 28.99 19.19 -1.69
CA GLU A 85 28.99 20.57 -1.21
C GLU A 85 30.29 20.93 -0.50
N ARG A 86 30.82 20.04 0.35
CA ARG A 86 32.12 20.24 1.01
C ARG A 86 33.28 20.29 0.01
N GLN A 87 33.27 19.43 -1.01
CA GLN A 87 34.29 19.44 -2.07
C GLN A 87 34.21 20.72 -2.92
N LEU A 88 33.00 21.16 -3.28
CA LEU A 88 32.81 22.44 -3.97
C LEU A 88 33.28 23.63 -3.13
N GLY A 89 33.01 23.62 -1.81
CA GLY A 89 33.51 24.64 -0.89
C GLY A 89 35.04 24.65 -0.79
N ALA A 90 35.68 23.48 -0.78
CA ALA A 90 37.14 23.36 -0.76
C ALA A 90 37.80 23.82 -2.08
N ILE A 91 37.16 23.58 -3.22
CA ILE A 91 37.64 24.07 -4.53
C ILE A 91 37.44 25.58 -4.64
N LYS A 92 36.27 26.10 -4.23
CA LYS A 92 35.94 27.54 -4.31
C LYS A 92 36.68 28.39 -3.28
N GLY A 93 37.15 27.78 -2.19
CA GLY A 93 37.97 28.42 -1.16
C GLY A 93 39.47 28.41 -1.46
N ARG A 94 39.91 27.75 -2.55
CA ARG A 94 41.28 27.89 -3.06
C ARG A 94 41.31 29.18 -3.87
N PRO A 95 41.93 30.27 -3.38
CA PRO A 95 42.09 31.47 -4.18
C PRO A 95 42.93 31.06 -5.38
N ASP A 96 42.43 31.39 -6.56
CA ASP A 96 43.13 31.25 -7.81
C ASP A 96 44.48 31.96 -7.64
N GLY A 97 45.54 31.17 -7.51
CA GLY A 97 46.89 31.67 -7.35
C GLY A 97 47.26 32.45 -8.60
N GLY A 98 47.19 33.77 -8.51
CA GLY A 98 47.76 34.75 -9.42
C GLY A 98 48.75 35.61 -8.66
#